data_AF-A0A1W9VWQ2-F1
#
_entry.id   AF-A0A1W9VWQ2-F1
#
_cell.length_a   1.000
_cell.length_b   1.000
_cell.length_c   1.000
_cell.angle_alpha   90.00
_cell.angle_beta   90.00
_cell.angle_gamma   90.00
#
_symmetry.space_group_name_H-M   'P 1'
#
loop_
_entity.id
_entity.type
_entity.pdbx_description
1 polymer ?
#
loop_
_entity_poly.entity_id
_entity_poly.type
_entity_poly.pdbx_seq_one_letter_code
_entity_poly.pdbx_strand_id
1 'polypeptide(L)'
;MSNFEHKYLTNIRYYGKIEELSKLYERSKINKSFKKLYEKIIDKNNILLAYRSIRDNKGSKTRGCDGLNIRFFEEKTLDEVVEFVQNYLKNYQPKK
;
A
#
# COMPACT_ATOMS: atom_id res chain seq x y z
N MET A 1 -4.11 17.75 -14.68
CA MET A 1 -3.68 16.51 -14.00
C MET A 1 -2.48 15.96 -14.73
N SER A 2 -1.40 15.65 -14.02
CA SER A 2 -0.23 14.98 -14.59
C SER A 2 -0.56 13.52 -14.95
N ASN A 3 0.25 12.91 -15.83
CA ASN A 3 0.12 11.48 -16.16
C ASN A 3 0.25 10.59 -14.89
N PHE A 4 1.08 11.01 -13.94
CA PHE A 4 1.24 10.35 -12.65
C PHE A 4 -0.05 10.39 -11.82
N GLU A 5 -0.67 11.57 -11.67
CA GLU A 5 -1.93 11.73 -10.93
C GLU A 5 -3.08 10.93 -11.55
N HIS A 6 -3.18 10.94 -12.88
CA HIS A 6 -4.19 10.17 -13.60
C HIS A 6 -4.02 8.66 -13.35
N LYS A 7 -2.79 8.15 -13.43
CA LYS A 7 -2.48 6.74 -13.17
C LYS A 7 -2.76 6.35 -11.72
N TYR A 8 -2.39 7.20 -10.76
CA TYR A 8 -2.67 6.98 -9.35
C TYR A 8 -4.18 6.89 -9.07
N LEU A 9 -4.98 7.84 -9.57
CA LEU A 9 -6.43 7.83 -9.43
C LEU A 9 -7.08 6.61 -10.11
N THR A 10 -6.55 6.19 -11.25
CA THR A 10 -6.99 4.96 -11.94
C THR A 10 -6.77 3.73 -11.06
N ASN A 11 -5.58 3.59 -10.46
CA ASN A 11 -5.27 2.49 -9.55
C ASN A 11 -6.16 2.50 -8.30
N ILE A 12 -6.41 3.67 -7.70
CA ILE A 12 -7.32 3.78 -6.55
C ILE A 12 -8.73 3.31 -6.93
N ARG A 13 -9.22 3.71 -8.11
CA ARG A 13 -10.53 3.30 -8.61
C ARG A 13 -10.59 1.79 -8.83
N TYR A 14 -9.58 1.23 -9.49
CA TYR A 14 -9.47 -0.20 -9.77
C TYR A 14 -9.53 -1.05 -8.50
N TYR A 15 -8.90 -0.59 -7.42
CA TYR A 15 -8.91 -1.28 -6.12
C TYR A 15 -10.08 -0.87 -5.19
N GLY A 16 -11.02 -0.06 -5.68
CA GLY A 16 -12.19 0.34 -4.89
C GLY A 16 -11.87 1.20 -3.65
N LYS A 17 -10.76 1.96 -3.66
CA LYS A 17 -10.26 2.69 -2.49
C LYS A 17 -10.67 4.16 -2.40
N ILE A 18 -11.36 4.69 -3.43
CA ILE A 18 -11.71 6.13 -3.50
C ILE A 18 -12.49 6.54 -2.25
N GLU A 19 -13.63 5.91 -1.98
CA GLU A 19 -14.53 6.31 -0.90
C GLU A 19 -13.87 6.21 0.47
N GLU A 20 -13.11 5.14 0.71
CA GLU A 20 -12.41 4.91 1.96
C GLU A 20 -11.34 5.99 2.21
N LEU A 21 -10.50 6.27 1.23
CA LEU A 21 -9.45 7.29 1.33
C LEU A 21 -10.02 8.70 1.45
N SER A 22 -11.07 9.03 0.69
CA SER A 22 -11.77 10.31 0.81
C SER A 22 -12.38 10.51 2.20
N LYS A 23 -13.01 9.47 2.78
CA LYS A 23 -13.53 9.51 4.15
C LYS A 23 -12.43 9.69 5.19
N LEU A 24 -11.29 9.03 5.03
CA LEU A 24 -10.13 9.23 5.90
C LEU A 24 -9.62 10.68 5.80
N TYR A 25 -9.48 11.20 4.57
CA TYR A 25 -9.01 12.57 4.34
C TYR A 25 -9.94 13.61 4.98
N GLU A 26 -11.25 13.59 4.71
CA GLU A 26 -12.17 14.58 5.30
C GLU A 26 -12.20 14.53 6.82
N ARG A 27 -12.12 13.33 7.40
CA ARG A 27 -12.05 13.16 8.87
C ARG A 27 -10.73 13.65 9.45
N SER A 28 -9.63 13.56 8.70
CA SER A 28 -8.33 14.05 9.15
C SER A 28 -8.31 15.58 9.28
N LYS A 29 -9.02 16.31 8.39
CA LYS A 29 -9.13 17.77 8.44
C LYS A 29 -9.78 18.30 9.73
N ILE A 30 -10.62 17.49 10.35
CA ILE A 30 -11.29 17.82 11.63
C ILE A 30 -10.62 17.15 12.83
N ASN A 31 -9.36 16.72 12.70
CA ASN A 31 -8.57 16.07 13.76
C ASN A 31 -9.24 14.84 14.39
N LYS A 32 -10.05 14.11 13.62
CA LYS A 32 -10.74 12.92 14.13
C LYS A 32 -9.76 11.77 14.32
N SER A 33 -9.86 11.10 15.47
CA SER A 33 -9.09 9.88 15.72
C SER A 33 -9.61 8.70 14.89
N PHE A 34 -8.70 7.95 14.29
CA PHE A 34 -9.02 6.75 13.52
C PHE A 34 -8.83 5.49 14.36
N LYS A 35 -9.87 4.68 14.44
CA LYS A 35 -9.80 3.33 15.03
C LYS A 35 -9.72 2.31 13.89
N LYS A 36 -9.14 1.14 14.18
CA LYS A 36 -9.07 0.00 13.24
C LYS A 36 -8.31 0.28 11.93
N LEU A 37 -7.31 1.16 11.96
CA LEU A 37 -6.44 1.37 10.79
C LEU A 37 -5.70 0.09 10.39
N TYR A 38 -5.37 -0.78 11.36
CA TYR A 38 -4.70 -2.04 11.08
C TYR A 38 -5.47 -2.92 10.09
N GLU A 39 -6.78 -3.13 10.32
CA GLU A 39 -7.67 -3.89 9.42
C GLU A 39 -7.65 -3.32 7.99
N LYS A 40 -7.50 -2.00 7.85
CA LYS A 40 -7.43 -1.30 6.57
C LYS A 40 -6.07 -1.41 5.90
N ILE A 41 -5.00 -1.41 6.70
CA ILE A 41 -3.62 -1.54 6.23
C ILE A 41 -3.43 -2.92 5.59
N ILE A 42 -3.90 -3.99 6.26
CA ILE A 42 -3.72 -5.38 5.81
C ILE A 42 -4.77 -5.84 4.80
N ASP A 43 -5.71 -4.98 4.41
CA ASP A 43 -6.69 -5.28 3.38
C ASP A 43 -6.01 -5.59 2.04
N LYS A 44 -6.46 -6.64 1.35
CA LYS A 44 -5.89 -7.11 0.09
C LYS A 44 -5.80 -5.99 -0.95
N ASN A 45 -6.87 -5.23 -1.13
CA ASN A 45 -6.90 -4.16 -2.13
C ASN A 45 -5.99 -2.99 -1.75
N ASN A 46 -5.85 -2.69 -0.46
CA ASN A 46 -4.92 -1.68 0.03
C ASN A 46 -3.45 -2.11 -0.19
N ILE A 47 -3.11 -3.36 0.09
CA ILE A 47 -1.76 -3.91 -0.15
C ILE A 47 -1.42 -3.86 -1.65
N LEU A 48 -2.34 -4.28 -2.51
CA LEU A 48 -2.11 -4.29 -3.96
C LEU A 48 -2.01 -2.88 -4.54
N LEU A 49 -2.80 -1.92 -4.05
CA LEU A 49 -2.67 -0.51 -4.41
C LEU A 49 -1.28 0.03 -4.01
N ALA A 50 -0.80 -0.30 -2.80
CA ALA A 50 0.52 0.08 -2.33
C ALA A 50 1.63 -0.55 -3.19
N TYR A 51 1.54 -1.84 -3.49
CA TYR A 51 2.49 -2.55 -4.35
C TYR A 51 2.64 -1.88 -5.72
N ARG A 52 1.52 -1.57 -6.40
CA ARG A 52 1.57 -0.88 -7.71
C ARG A 52 2.20 0.50 -7.61
N SER A 53 1.85 1.25 -6.58
CA SER A 53 2.37 2.60 -6.35
C SER A 53 3.89 2.57 -6.11
N ILE A 54 4.36 1.63 -5.28
CA ILE A 54 5.78 1.47 -4.96
C ILE A 54 6.56 0.99 -6.18
N ARG A 55 6.04 0.02 -6.94
CA ARG A 55 6.73 -0.53 -8.12
C ARG A 55 7.06 0.55 -9.14
N ASP A 56 6.12 1.46 -9.36
CA ASP A 56 6.23 2.50 -10.37
C ASP A 56 7.11 3.68 -9.92
N ASN A 57 7.49 3.75 -8.63
CA ASN A 57 8.38 4.79 -8.12
C ASN A 57 9.81 4.61 -8.66
N LYS A 58 10.49 5.73 -8.97
CA LYS A 58 11.87 5.75 -9.51
C LYS A 58 12.86 4.94 -8.66
N GLY A 59 12.69 4.94 -7.34
CA GLY A 59 13.55 4.25 -6.38
C GLY A 59 13.16 2.81 -6.05
N SER A 60 12.20 2.21 -6.76
CA SER A 60 11.66 0.87 -6.41
C SER A 60 12.70 -0.26 -6.41
N LYS A 61 13.79 -0.09 -7.16
CA LYS A 61 14.90 -1.04 -7.25
C LYS A 61 15.95 -0.86 -6.16
N THR A 62 15.89 0.22 -5.38
CA THR A 62 16.78 0.45 -4.24
C THR A 62 16.47 -0.57 -3.15
N ARG A 63 17.50 -1.24 -2.62
CA ARG A 63 17.34 -2.22 -1.55
C ARG A 63 16.97 -1.52 -0.24
N GLY A 64 16.01 -2.09 0.49
CA GLY A 64 15.73 -1.73 1.87
C GLY A 64 16.77 -2.28 2.84
N CYS A 65 16.61 -1.99 4.13
CA CYS A 65 17.48 -2.51 5.20
C CYS A 65 17.43 -4.04 5.33
N ASP A 66 16.38 -4.67 4.82
CA ASP A 66 16.21 -6.12 4.75
C ASP A 66 16.88 -6.74 3.50
N GLY A 67 17.52 -5.93 2.66
CA GLY A 67 18.14 -6.36 1.42
C GLY A 67 17.15 -6.64 0.28
N LEU A 68 15.84 -6.51 0.52
CA LEU A 68 14.80 -6.72 -0.48
C LEU A 68 14.57 -5.44 -1.30
N ASN A 69 14.07 -5.61 -2.52
CA ASN A 69 13.59 -4.52 -3.37
C ASN A 69 12.38 -4.99 -4.19
N ILE A 70 11.87 -4.16 -5.10
CA ILE A 70 10.68 -4.52 -5.86
C ILE A 70 10.84 -5.80 -6.71
N ARG A 71 12.04 -6.13 -7.18
CA ARG A 71 12.27 -7.32 -8.04
C ARG A 71 11.93 -8.62 -7.32
N PHE A 72 12.19 -8.69 -6.01
CA PHE A 72 11.80 -9.83 -5.18
C PHE A 72 10.28 -10.09 -5.21
N PHE A 73 9.48 -9.03 -5.36
CA PHE A 73 8.02 -9.11 -5.44
C PHE A 73 7.51 -9.25 -6.89
N GLU A 74 8.28 -8.83 -7.89
CA GLU A 74 7.94 -9.01 -9.31
C GLU A 74 7.93 -10.50 -9.72
N GLU A 75 8.71 -11.34 -9.02
CA GLU A 75 8.74 -12.79 -9.21
C GLU A 75 7.56 -13.53 -8.55
N LYS A 76 6.70 -12.82 -7.80
CA LYS A 76 5.58 -13.38 -7.03
C LYS A 76 4.24 -13.09 -7.70
N THR A 77 3.28 -13.99 -7.49
CA THR A 77 1.88 -13.72 -7.78
C THR A 77 1.32 -12.63 -6.85
N LEU A 78 0.25 -11.97 -7.27
CA LEU A 78 -0.39 -10.94 -6.45
C LEU A 78 -0.89 -11.48 -5.09
N ASP A 79 -1.32 -12.74 -5.05
CA ASP A 79 -1.77 -13.37 -3.80
C ASP A 79 -0.58 -13.66 -2.87
N GLU A 80 0.56 -14.12 -3.40
CA GLU A 80 1.79 -14.28 -2.61
C GLU A 80 2.32 -12.95 -2.06
N VAL A 81 2.19 -11.85 -2.81
CA VAL A 81 2.52 -10.51 -2.30
C VAL A 81 1.62 -10.14 -1.13
N VAL A 82 0.31 -10.38 -1.25
CA VAL A 82 -0.67 -10.09 -0.19
C VAL A 82 -0.37 -10.92 1.05
N GLU A 83 -0.18 -12.24 0.89
CA GLU A 83 0.13 -13.15 1.97
C GLU A 83 1.44 -12.77 2.66
N PHE A 84 2.50 -12.46 1.90
CA PHE A 84 3.77 -12.02 2.45
C PHE A 84 3.59 -10.79 3.35
N VAL A 85 2.89 -9.76 2.87
CA VAL A 85 2.69 -8.52 3.63
C VAL A 85 1.83 -8.75 4.87
N GLN A 86 0.76 -9.54 4.75
CA GLN A 86 -0.10 -9.88 5.89
C GLN A 86 0.67 -10.65 6.96
N ASN A 87 1.48 -11.64 6.57
CA ASN A 87 2.31 -12.41 7.49
C ASN A 87 3.41 -11.55 8.13
N TYR A 88 4.03 -10.66 7.36
CA TYR A 88 5.03 -9.71 7.85
C TYR A 88 4.45 -8.77 8.92
N LEU A 89 3.20 -8.33 8.75
CA LEU A 89 2.54 -7.40 9.66
C LEU A 89 1.84 -8.07 10.84
N LYS A 90 1.46 -9.36 10.73
CA LYS A 90 0.67 -10.11 11.73
C LYS A 90 1.21 -9.98 13.15
N ASN A 91 2.53 -10.02 13.31
CA ASN A 91 3.22 -9.87 14.59
C ASN A 91 4.37 -8.85 14.45
N TYR A 92 4.11 -7.73 13.78
CA TYR A 92 5.15 -6.75 13.50
C TYR A 92 5.84 -6.27 14.77
N GLN A 93 7.14 -6.55 14.85
CA GLN A 93 8.04 -6.00 15.86
C GLN A 93 8.95 -5.00 15.16
N PRO A 94 9.01 -3.73 15.61
CA PRO A 94 9.96 -2.77 15.05
C PRO A 94 11.37 -3.33 15.14
N LYS A 95 12.03 -3.48 13.98
CA LYS A 95 13.45 -3.85 13.94
C LYS A 95 14.26 -2.67 14.52
N LYS A 96 15.18 -2.98 15.44
CA LYS A 96 16.14 -2.02 16.00
C LYS A 96 17.15 -1.59 14.95
#